data_AF-A0A7V3K3C1-F1
#
_entry.id   AF-A0A7V3K3C1-F1
#
_cell.length_a   1.000
_cell.length_b   1.000
_cell.length_c   1.000
_cell.angle_alpha   90.00
_cell.angle_beta   90.00
_cell.angle_gamma   90.00
#
_symmetry.space_group_name_H-M   'P 1'
#
loop_
_entity.id
_entity.type
_entity.pdbx_description
1 polymer ?
#
loop_
_entity_poly.entity_id
_entity_poly.type
_entity_poly.pdbx_seq_one_letter_code
_entity_poly.pdbx_strand_id
1 'polypeptide(L)'
;MRTPPANQVGGVLLFSPRSRLTFPSRGPQVQGWAYGPQKRPSLQATHPVASPHGLGYNAGQQDPDGTGARGGWRAVKATSPSSPQGARAGLEAVARGAWRVLSAESLSLWLLLALAFLSALGTLVPQWPPSAALAGEGAAEWAAALEARYGPRLASFLHALGLLDLYGTPLFRAVLVALVANGLACTLARWRTQWRILRARPRPAPPPDPFPPGVRVARVALSGGAAAGEAAVRAACRCVGLRPRVERLGEAGAFVAERGRWTASGTLLGHLGLVLVAVGLALGLAWGERARTPPLAGGQEYALPWAPDVALRVQEFRIERYPDGHARAYLLQVAVTHGGTEAVREVRLGAPATLPGGNLAFLYGYGPAVRLDVRGVDGTPLLSSVSQPLAPSASLALPDGTSLVVERASGLPGQVHVQRWRDGALEAEGTGPAGEPLALGDLEVRATLDWYVVLDVSQDPGFPWVVAGVLVALAGAGVALGGRWRQVRGFWREGELVLWTREAGSGSLGARAWERLVREATLACGGPPGEEEPGP
;
A
#
# COMPACT_ATOMS: atom_id res chain seq x y z
N MET A 1 -28.44 11.95 -49.28
CA MET A 1 -28.86 11.31 -48.00
C MET A 1 -27.81 11.64 -46.94
N ARG A 2 -28.30 12.03 -45.76
CA ARG A 2 -27.68 12.69 -44.59
C ARG A 2 -26.17 12.49 -44.35
N THR A 3 -25.49 13.63 -44.22
CA THR A 3 -24.19 13.86 -43.55
C THR A 3 -24.25 13.55 -42.05
N PRO A 4 -23.22 12.97 -41.41
CA PRO A 4 -23.10 12.93 -39.96
C PRO A 4 -22.40 14.19 -39.43
N PRO A 5 -22.69 14.64 -38.20
CA PRO A 5 -22.12 15.85 -37.65
C PRO A 5 -20.70 15.63 -37.11
N ALA A 6 -19.82 16.58 -37.41
CA ALA A 6 -18.57 16.81 -36.70
C ALA A 6 -18.85 17.60 -35.42
N ASN A 7 -18.52 17.05 -34.25
CA ASN A 7 -18.15 17.79 -33.04
C ASN A 7 -17.82 16.82 -31.90
N GLN A 8 -16.55 16.77 -31.50
CA GLN A 8 -16.09 16.59 -30.11
C GLN A 8 -14.58 16.86 -30.07
N VAL A 9 -14.21 18.05 -29.59
CA VAL A 9 -12.84 18.43 -29.22
C VAL A 9 -12.81 18.53 -27.69
N GLY A 10 -11.82 17.89 -27.06
CA GLY A 10 -11.55 18.01 -25.63
C GLY A 10 -12.15 16.89 -24.77
N GLY A 11 -11.50 15.73 -24.75
CA GLY A 11 -11.82 14.66 -23.79
C GLY A 11 -10.96 14.78 -22.53
N VAL A 12 -11.49 15.40 -21.48
CA VAL A 12 -11.09 15.07 -20.09
C VAL A 12 -11.89 13.83 -19.71
N LEU A 13 -11.22 12.72 -19.40
CA LEU A 13 -11.86 11.47 -18.98
C LEU A 13 -12.55 11.66 -17.62
N LEU A 14 -13.84 12.04 -17.64
CA LEU A 14 -14.75 11.95 -16.50
C LEU A 14 -15.66 10.72 -16.70
N PHE A 15 -15.47 9.70 -15.87
CA PHE A 15 -16.38 8.56 -15.79
C PHE A 15 -17.75 9.00 -15.26
N SER A 16 -18.80 8.79 -16.04
CA SER A 16 -20.20 8.90 -15.61
C SER A 16 -20.81 7.50 -15.50
N PRO A 17 -21.40 7.10 -14.34
CA PRO A 17 -22.03 5.80 -14.20
C PRO A 17 -23.53 5.93 -14.51
N ARG A 18 -23.94 5.62 -15.74
CA ARG A 18 -25.35 5.32 -16.04
C ARG A 18 -25.46 4.21 -17.08
N SER A 19 -25.56 2.98 -16.60
CA SER A 19 -26.31 1.92 -17.28
C SER A 19 -27.20 1.21 -16.26
N ARG A 20 -28.51 1.39 -16.41
CA ARG A 20 -29.54 0.60 -15.72
C ARG A 20 -29.57 -0.76 -16.41
N LEU A 21 -29.17 -1.80 -15.70
CA LEU A 21 -29.45 -3.19 -16.08
C LEU A 21 -30.71 -3.64 -15.34
N THR A 22 -31.80 -3.75 -16.08
CA THR A 22 -33.02 -4.46 -15.67
C THR A 22 -32.78 -5.96 -15.74
N PHE A 23 -32.93 -6.68 -14.63
CA PHE A 23 -33.01 -8.14 -14.60
C PHE A 23 -34.46 -8.59 -14.33
N PRO A 24 -34.98 -9.59 -15.05
CA PRO A 24 -36.32 -10.11 -14.85
C PRO A 24 -36.39 -11.01 -13.60
N SER A 25 -37.53 -10.90 -12.92
CA SER A 25 -37.94 -11.68 -11.76
C SER A 25 -38.28 -13.12 -12.12
N ARG A 26 -37.72 -14.08 -11.37
CA ARG A 26 -38.35 -15.36 -10.99
C ARG A 26 -37.43 -16.09 -10.00
N GLY A 27 -37.93 -16.32 -8.78
CA GLY A 27 -37.27 -17.13 -7.75
C GLY A 27 -37.28 -18.63 -8.08
N PRO A 28 -36.61 -19.45 -7.24
CA PRO A 28 -37.39 -20.10 -6.17
C PRO A 28 -36.74 -20.04 -4.78
N GLN A 29 -37.53 -20.51 -3.82
CA GLN A 29 -37.51 -20.30 -2.38
C GLN A 29 -36.46 -21.09 -1.57
N VAL A 30 -36.00 -20.42 -0.49
CA VAL A 30 -35.90 -20.85 0.92
C VAL A 30 -35.04 -22.06 1.31
N GLN A 31 -34.00 -21.78 2.11
CA GLN A 31 -33.79 -22.42 3.42
C GLN A 31 -32.96 -21.51 4.32
N GLY A 32 -33.60 -20.93 5.34
CA GLY A 32 -32.97 -20.07 6.34
C GLY A 32 -32.48 -20.87 7.54
N TRP A 33 -31.26 -20.60 7.99
CA TRP A 33 -30.79 -20.98 9.33
C TRP A 33 -30.84 -19.76 10.24
N ALA A 34 -31.82 -19.76 11.14
CA ALA A 34 -31.94 -18.81 12.23
C ALA A 34 -31.04 -19.24 13.39
N TYR A 35 -30.11 -18.38 13.80
CA TYR A 35 -29.43 -18.48 15.09
C TYR A 35 -30.25 -17.68 16.12
N GLY A 36 -30.88 -18.39 17.06
CA GLY A 36 -31.54 -17.81 18.23
C GLY A 36 -30.53 -17.35 19.30
N PRO A 37 -30.90 -16.40 20.16
CA PRO A 37 -30.01 -15.86 21.20
C PRO A 37 -29.95 -16.82 22.41
N GLN A 38 -28.76 -17.33 22.73
CA GLN A 38 -28.54 -18.06 23.97
C GLN A 38 -28.31 -17.10 25.15
N LYS A 39 -29.14 -17.28 26.18
CA LYS A 39 -29.10 -16.63 27.49
C LYS A 39 -27.74 -16.84 28.18
N ARG A 40 -27.14 -15.77 28.71
CA ARG A 40 -26.04 -15.84 29.69
C ARG A 40 -26.62 -15.83 31.11
N PRO A 41 -26.17 -16.70 32.03
CA PRO A 41 -26.46 -16.55 33.45
C PRO A 41 -25.58 -15.45 34.07
N SER A 42 -26.20 -14.67 34.95
CA SER A 42 -25.60 -13.68 35.83
C SER A 42 -24.61 -14.32 36.82
N LEU A 43 -23.40 -13.76 36.94
CA LEU A 43 -22.50 -14.04 38.06
C LEU A 43 -22.23 -12.75 38.83
N GLN A 44 -22.64 -12.81 40.09
CA GLN A 44 -22.50 -11.79 41.13
C GLN A 44 -21.04 -11.64 41.56
N ALA A 45 -20.70 -10.41 41.95
CA ALA A 45 -19.42 -10.06 42.54
C ALA A 45 -19.33 -10.59 43.99
N THR A 46 -18.23 -11.28 44.31
CA THR A 46 -17.83 -11.56 45.70
C THR A 46 -16.32 -11.33 45.86
N HIS A 47 -15.99 -10.46 46.81
CA HIS A 47 -14.65 -10.14 47.30
C HIS A 47 -13.93 -11.37 47.87
N PRO A 48 -12.59 -11.44 47.84
CA PRO A 48 -11.84 -12.31 48.75
C PRO A 48 -11.31 -11.54 49.96
N VAL A 49 -11.69 -12.08 51.11
CA VAL A 49 -11.18 -11.84 52.47
C VAL A 49 -9.77 -12.43 52.60
N ALA A 50 -8.94 -11.79 53.42
CA ALA A 50 -7.58 -12.15 53.72
C ALA A 50 -7.42 -13.15 54.88
N SER A 51 -6.24 -13.82 54.88
CA SER A 51 -5.48 -14.41 56.02
C SER A 51 -5.54 -15.94 56.20
N PRO A 52 -4.59 -16.59 56.93
CA PRO A 52 -3.11 -16.49 56.90
C PRO A 52 -2.41 -17.90 56.96
N HIS A 53 -1.11 -17.95 57.32
CA HIS A 53 -0.17 -19.10 57.49
C HIS A 53 0.61 -19.45 56.21
N GLY A 54 1.95 -19.36 56.12
CA GLY A 54 3.07 -19.85 56.95
C GLY A 54 3.97 -20.60 55.95
N LEU A 55 5.30 -20.51 55.84
CA LEU A 55 6.40 -20.37 56.77
C LEU A 55 7.61 -19.82 55.99
N GLY A 56 8.33 -18.87 56.57
CA GLY A 56 9.70 -18.54 56.18
C GLY A 56 10.67 -19.14 57.20
N TYR A 57 11.76 -19.72 56.71
CA TYR A 57 12.95 -20.06 57.49
C TYR A 57 14.10 -19.24 56.90
N ASN A 58 14.64 -18.29 57.66
CA ASN A 58 16.08 -18.25 57.86
C ASN A 58 16.48 -17.35 59.04
N ALA A 59 17.49 -17.85 59.73
CA ALA A 59 17.96 -17.47 61.04
C ALA A 59 18.69 -16.11 61.05
N GLY A 60 18.64 -15.45 62.21
CA GLY A 60 19.37 -14.22 62.48
C GLY A 60 19.22 -13.82 63.94
N GLN A 61 20.14 -14.35 64.76
CA GLN A 61 20.71 -13.82 66.01
C GLN A 61 19.90 -12.81 66.85
N GLN A 62 19.67 -13.22 68.09
CA GLN A 62 19.26 -12.41 69.23
C GLN A 62 20.37 -11.42 69.63
N ASP A 63 19.97 -10.20 70.00
CA ASP A 63 20.66 -9.39 71.01
C ASP A 63 19.58 -8.72 71.88
N PRO A 64 19.72 -8.71 73.22
CA PRO A 64 18.68 -8.27 74.14
C PRO A 64 18.87 -6.81 74.54
N ASP A 65 17.78 -6.04 74.64
CA ASP A 65 17.53 -5.13 75.76
C ASP A 65 16.24 -4.34 75.48
N GLY A 66 15.32 -4.45 76.43
CA GLY A 66 14.07 -3.70 76.43
C GLY A 66 14.27 -2.27 76.93
N THR A 67 13.47 -1.36 76.39
CA THR A 67 12.59 -0.40 77.10
C THR A 67 12.34 0.84 76.24
N GLY A 68 11.14 1.42 76.38
CA GLY A 68 10.96 2.87 76.21
C GLY A 68 10.21 3.32 74.97
N ALA A 69 8.94 3.66 75.20
CA ALA A 69 8.05 4.36 74.28
C ALA A 69 8.56 5.75 73.84
N ARG A 70 8.16 6.19 72.64
CA ARG A 70 7.34 7.40 72.35
C ARG A 70 7.53 7.89 70.91
N GLY A 71 6.48 8.54 70.42
CA GLY A 71 6.23 8.94 69.04
C GLY A 71 7.39 9.59 68.28
N GLY A 72 7.53 9.15 67.03
CA GLY A 72 8.29 9.84 65.99
C GLY A 72 7.50 9.72 64.69
N TRP A 73 6.95 10.83 64.22
CA TRP A 73 6.41 10.97 62.87
C TRP A 73 7.52 10.57 61.90
N ARG A 74 7.43 9.38 61.30
CA ARG A 74 8.33 9.00 60.21
C ARG A 74 7.97 9.86 59.01
N ALA A 75 8.78 10.91 58.81
CA ALA A 75 8.86 11.64 57.58
C ALA A 75 8.91 10.62 56.41
N VAL A 76 7.90 10.66 55.56
CA VAL A 76 7.97 10.07 54.23
C VAL A 76 9.13 10.78 53.55
N LYS A 77 10.27 10.10 53.45
CA LYS A 77 11.42 10.56 52.68
C LYS A 77 10.94 10.71 51.25
N ALA A 78 10.57 11.92 50.86
CA ALA A 78 10.37 12.28 49.47
C ALA A 78 11.68 11.94 48.76
N THR A 79 11.68 10.87 47.98
CA THR A 79 12.80 10.51 47.11
C THR A 79 12.98 11.63 46.10
N SER A 80 13.95 12.50 46.36
CA SER A 80 14.40 13.52 45.41
C SER A 80 14.87 12.82 44.12
N PRO A 81 14.45 13.28 42.93
CA PRO A 81 14.87 12.68 41.68
C PRO A 81 16.25 13.23 41.30
N SER A 82 17.33 12.58 41.72
CA SER A 82 18.66 13.00 41.27
C SER A 82 19.71 11.90 41.37
N SER A 83 19.50 10.83 40.61
CA SER A 83 20.63 10.14 39.98
C SER A 83 20.35 10.04 38.47
N PRO A 84 21.35 10.25 37.59
CA PRO A 84 21.20 10.06 36.14
C PRO A 84 20.66 8.68 35.77
N GLN A 85 20.90 7.70 36.65
CA GLN A 85 20.43 6.31 36.53
C GLN A 85 18.92 6.18 36.78
N GLY A 86 18.36 6.91 37.75
CA GLY A 86 16.92 6.93 38.02
C GLY A 86 16.11 7.60 36.90
N ALA A 87 16.63 8.69 36.33
CA ALA A 87 16.01 9.35 35.17
C ALA A 87 16.03 8.45 33.91
N ARG A 88 17.15 7.76 33.65
CA ARG A 88 17.25 6.76 32.57
C ARG A 88 16.29 5.60 32.76
N ALA A 89 16.19 5.06 33.98
CA ALA A 89 15.26 3.98 34.30
C ALA A 89 13.78 4.40 34.10
N GLY A 90 13.44 5.64 34.43
CA GLY A 90 12.12 6.23 34.17
C GLY A 90 11.82 6.35 32.67
N LEU A 91 12.75 6.88 31.89
CA LEU A 91 12.61 6.99 30.42
C LEU A 91 12.47 5.62 29.75
N GLU A 92 13.24 4.63 30.19
CA GLU A 92 13.12 3.26 29.70
C GLU A 92 11.76 2.64 30.05
N ALA A 93 11.23 2.90 31.24
CA ALA A 93 9.92 2.41 31.65
C ALA A 93 8.81 3.02 30.75
N VAL A 94 8.89 4.32 30.46
CA VAL A 94 7.98 5.00 29.52
C VAL A 94 8.13 4.43 28.11
N ALA A 95 9.35 4.27 27.61
CA ALA A 95 9.61 3.71 26.28
C ALA A 95 9.10 2.26 26.15
N ARG A 96 9.31 1.42 27.16
CA ARG A 96 8.74 0.06 27.22
C ARG A 96 7.22 0.09 27.30
N GLY A 97 6.64 1.06 28.00
CA GLY A 97 5.20 1.29 28.03
C GLY A 97 4.64 1.63 26.65
N ALA A 98 5.20 2.66 26.01
CA ALA A 98 4.82 3.10 24.67
C ALA A 98 4.97 1.99 23.63
N TRP A 99 6.08 1.24 23.66
CA TRP A 99 6.30 0.10 22.76
C TRP A 99 5.23 -0.98 22.93
N ARG A 100 4.80 -1.30 24.16
CA ARG A 100 3.75 -2.29 24.40
C ARG A 100 2.40 -1.84 23.84
N VAL A 101 2.05 -0.56 23.98
CA VAL A 101 0.83 -0.01 23.40
C VAL A 101 0.88 -0.01 21.88
N LEU A 102 1.99 0.46 21.30
CA LEU A 102 2.18 0.56 19.85
C LEU A 102 2.26 -0.80 19.15
N SER A 103 2.72 -1.85 19.84
CA SER A 103 2.79 -3.22 19.29
C SER A 103 1.55 -4.06 19.60
N ALA A 104 0.50 -3.48 20.18
CA ALA A 104 -0.72 -4.19 20.53
C ALA A 104 -1.58 -4.46 19.29
N GLU A 105 -1.91 -5.73 19.03
CA GLU A 105 -2.79 -6.10 17.91
C GLU A 105 -4.20 -5.48 18.05
N SER A 106 -4.69 -5.29 19.28
CA SER A 106 -5.98 -4.63 19.56
C SER A 106 -6.00 -3.16 19.16
N LEU A 107 -4.88 -2.45 19.27
CA LEU A 107 -4.76 -1.07 18.82
C LEU A 107 -4.93 -0.99 17.29
N SER A 108 -4.38 -1.96 16.55
CA SER A 108 -4.56 -2.04 15.10
C SER A 108 -6.02 -2.05 14.68
N LEU A 109 -6.86 -2.84 15.37
CA LEU A 109 -8.29 -2.93 15.06
C LEU A 109 -8.99 -1.59 15.25
N TRP A 110 -8.73 -0.92 16.37
CA TRP A 110 -9.32 0.39 16.66
C TRP A 110 -8.87 1.46 15.67
N LEU A 111 -7.58 1.48 15.31
CA LEU A 111 -7.05 2.41 14.31
C LEU A 111 -7.64 2.14 12.93
N LEU A 112 -7.81 0.88 12.54
CA LEU A 112 -8.49 0.51 11.29
C LEU A 112 -9.95 0.96 11.28
N LEU A 113 -10.68 0.75 12.38
CA LEU A 113 -12.08 1.19 12.50
C LEU A 113 -12.19 2.72 12.45
N ALA A 114 -11.30 3.44 13.13
CA ALA A 114 -11.25 4.90 13.07
C ALA A 114 -10.93 5.40 11.67
N LEU A 115 -9.92 4.82 11.00
CA LEU A 115 -9.56 5.18 9.64
C LEU A 115 -10.68 4.88 8.66
N ALA A 116 -11.36 3.73 8.80
CA ALA A 116 -12.50 3.35 7.97
C ALA A 116 -13.69 4.29 8.16
N PHE A 117 -14.00 4.66 9.40
CA PHE A 117 -15.06 5.61 9.72
C PHE A 117 -14.79 6.99 9.10
N LEU A 118 -13.58 7.53 9.29
CA LEU A 118 -13.19 8.81 8.69
C LEU A 118 -13.20 8.73 7.16
N SER A 119 -12.69 7.64 6.58
CA SER A 119 -12.69 7.44 5.13
C SER A 119 -14.10 7.35 4.55
N ALA A 120 -15.03 6.69 5.25
CA ALA A 120 -16.44 6.65 4.86
C ALA A 120 -17.06 8.04 4.90
N LEU A 121 -16.79 8.82 5.95
CA LEU A 121 -17.27 10.19 6.06
C LEU A 121 -16.74 11.08 4.92
N GLY A 122 -15.45 11.00 4.61
CA GLY A 122 -14.81 11.75 3.52
C GLY A 122 -15.29 11.34 2.12
N THR A 123 -15.79 10.11 1.97
CA THR A 123 -16.39 9.65 0.70
C THR A 123 -17.82 10.16 0.51
N LEU A 124 -18.56 10.34 1.60
CA LEU A 124 -19.95 10.83 1.57
C LEU A 124 -20.03 12.35 1.35
N VAL A 125 -18.98 13.09 1.72
CA VAL A 125 -18.91 14.55 1.61
C VAL A 125 -18.02 14.95 0.42
N PRO A 126 -18.41 15.94 -0.41
CA PRO A 126 -17.55 16.44 -1.47
C PRO A 126 -16.20 16.90 -0.93
N GLN A 127 -15.12 16.36 -1.50
CA GLN A 127 -13.75 16.77 -1.16
C GLN A 127 -13.27 17.85 -2.12
N TRP A 128 -12.38 18.71 -1.63
CA TRP A 128 -11.72 19.73 -2.44
C TRP A 128 -10.95 19.06 -3.59
N PRO A 129 -11.23 19.40 -4.86
CA PRO A 129 -10.42 18.90 -5.95
C PRO A 129 -9.02 19.53 -5.88
N PRO A 130 -7.96 18.78 -6.23
CA PRO A 130 -6.60 19.31 -6.23
C PRO A 130 -6.43 20.59 -7.08
N SER A 131 -7.26 20.77 -8.11
CA SER A 131 -7.28 21.96 -8.97
C SER A 131 -7.84 23.22 -8.30
N ALA A 132 -8.68 23.09 -7.26
CA ALA A 132 -9.24 24.23 -6.52
C ALA A 132 -8.37 24.65 -5.31
N ALA A 133 -7.36 23.85 -4.94
CA ALA A 133 -6.39 24.20 -3.91
C ALA A 133 -5.33 25.21 -4.38
N LEU A 134 -5.19 25.38 -5.70
CA LEU A 134 -4.41 26.46 -6.32
C LEU A 134 -5.30 27.71 -6.33
N ALA A 135 -5.07 28.62 -5.38
CA ALA A 135 -5.91 29.80 -5.15
C ALA A 135 -6.23 30.58 -6.45
N GLY A 136 -7.51 30.84 -6.72
CA GLY A 136 -8.00 31.52 -7.93
C GLY A 136 -9.50 31.30 -8.18
N GLU A 137 -9.95 31.54 -9.41
CA GLU A 137 -11.35 31.44 -9.86
C GLU A 137 -11.99 30.07 -9.58
N GLY A 138 -11.23 28.98 -9.71
CA GLY A 138 -11.73 27.61 -9.49
C GLY A 138 -12.14 27.31 -8.03
N ALA A 139 -11.57 28.02 -7.04
CA ALA A 139 -11.99 27.87 -5.64
C ALA A 139 -13.36 28.52 -5.39
N ALA A 140 -13.59 29.70 -5.99
CA ALA A 140 -14.87 30.42 -5.90
C ALA A 140 -15.98 29.67 -6.64
N GLU A 141 -15.70 29.13 -7.84
CA GLU A 141 -16.64 28.30 -8.60
C GLU A 141 -17.04 27.04 -7.82
N TRP A 142 -16.07 26.36 -7.21
CA TRP A 142 -16.36 25.17 -6.41
C TRP A 142 -17.19 25.49 -5.17
N ALA A 143 -16.87 26.58 -4.47
CA ALA A 143 -17.64 27.04 -3.31
C ALA A 143 -19.09 27.39 -3.70
N ALA A 144 -19.29 28.11 -4.81
CA ALA A 144 -20.61 28.43 -5.34
C ALA A 144 -21.40 27.17 -5.73
N ALA A 145 -20.76 26.18 -6.36
CA ALA A 145 -21.38 24.90 -6.69
C ALA A 145 -21.78 24.09 -5.44
N LEU A 146 -20.96 24.13 -4.39
CA LEU A 146 -21.26 23.49 -3.11
C LEU A 146 -22.46 24.15 -2.42
N GLU A 147 -22.48 25.48 -2.35
CA GLU A 147 -23.59 26.24 -1.79
C GLU A 147 -24.88 26.04 -2.58
N ALA A 148 -24.82 26.01 -3.91
CA ALA A 148 -25.98 25.72 -4.75
C ALA A 148 -26.56 24.32 -4.51
N ARG A 149 -25.71 23.33 -4.19
CA ARG A 149 -26.13 21.95 -3.98
C ARG A 149 -26.66 21.66 -2.57
N TYR A 150 -26.08 22.26 -1.54
CA TYR A 150 -26.35 21.93 -0.13
C TYR A 150 -26.95 23.09 0.68
N GLY A 151 -26.98 24.29 0.11
CA GLY A 151 -27.33 25.53 0.79
C GLY A 151 -26.16 26.12 1.60
N PRO A 152 -26.17 27.44 1.84
CA PRO A 152 -25.05 28.15 2.46
C PRO A 152 -24.78 27.71 3.90
N ARG A 153 -25.83 27.39 4.68
CA ARG A 153 -25.69 26.96 6.08
C ARG A 153 -24.98 25.62 6.21
N LEU A 154 -25.35 24.64 5.39
CA LEU A 154 -24.75 23.31 5.43
C LEU A 154 -23.34 23.34 4.83
N ALA A 155 -23.12 24.09 3.75
CA ALA A 155 -21.79 24.28 3.17
C ALA A 155 -20.81 24.90 4.19
N SER A 156 -21.23 25.96 4.89
CA SER A 156 -20.44 26.58 5.97
C SER A 156 -20.16 25.62 7.12
N PHE A 157 -21.15 24.82 7.53
CA PHE A 157 -20.96 23.79 8.58
C PHE A 157 -19.95 22.71 8.18
N LEU A 158 -20.04 22.19 6.95
CA LEU A 158 -19.10 21.19 6.43
C LEU A 158 -17.68 21.74 6.34
N HIS A 159 -17.54 23.01 5.93
CA HIS A 159 -16.27 23.71 5.89
C HIS A 159 -15.68 23.91 7.29
N ALA A 160 -16.49 24.36 8.26
CA ALA A 160 -16.07 24.60 9.64
C ALA A 160 -15.60 23.31 10.35
N LEU A 161 -16.19 22.16 10.04
CA LEU A 161 -15.75 20.86 10.55
C LEU A 161 -14.54 20.28 9.80
N GLY A 162 -14.06 20.92 8.74
CA GLY A 162 -12.96 20.42 7.90
C GLY A 162 -13.32 19.18 7.08
N LEU A 163 -14.62 18.89 6.89
CA LEU A 163 -15.07 17.68 6.17
C LEU A 163 -14.85 17.78 4.65
N LEU A 164 -14.64 18.99 4.13
CA LEU A 164 -14.34 19.26 2.73
C LEU A 164 -12.87 18.97 2.37
N ASP A 165 -11.99 18.86 3.37
CA ASP A 165 -10.59 18.40 3.23
C ASP A 165 -10.27 17.40 4.33
N LEU A 166 -11.13 16.39 4.50
CA LEU A 166 -11.02 15.47 5.63
C LEU A 166 -9.67 14.73 5.61
N TYR A 167 -9.21 14.34 4.43
CA TYR A 167 -7.94 13.63 4.22
C TYR A 167 -6.71 14.51 4.52
N GLY A 168 -6.83 15.83 4.36
CA GLY A 168 -5.81 16.80 4.75
C GLY A 168 -5.75 17.08 6.25
N THR A 169 -6.82 16.78 7.00
CA THR A 169 -6.89 17.11 8.42
C THR A 169 -5.79 16.45 9.27
N PRO A 170 -5.29 17.14 10.32
CA PRO A 170 -4.35 16.55 11.26
C PRO A 170 -4.87 15.28 11.93
N LEU A 171 -6.18 15.19 12.18
CA LEU A 171 -6.81 14.01 12.78
C LEU A 171 -6.69 12.79 11.86
N PHE A 172 -7.10 12.91 10.59
CA PHE A 172 -7.00 11.81 9.63
C PHE A 172 -5.55 11.35 9.47
N ARG A 173 -4.64 12.31 9.29
CA ARG A 173 -3.20 12.03 9.16
C ARG A 173 -2.62 11.38 10.42
N ALA A 174 -3.02 11.82 11.62
CA ALA A 174 -2.56 11.22 12.87
C ALA A 174 -3.03 9.77 13.02
N VAL A 175 -4.29 9.46 12.68
CA VAL A 175 -4.80 8.08 12.68
C VAL A 175 -4.06 7.22 11.67
N LEU A 176 -3.81 7.73 10.46
CA LEU A 176 -3.05 7.03 9.42
C LEU A 176 -1.60 6.75 9.85
N VAL A 177 -0.90 7.75 10.37
CA VAL A 177 0.48 7.60 10.87
C VAL A 177 0.53 6.63 12.05
N ALA A 178 -0.42 6.72 12.99
CA ALA A 178 -0.52 5.79 14.11
C ALA A 178 -0.75 4.35 13.62
N LEU A 179 -1.60 4.15 12.60
CA LEU A 179 -1.85 2.83 12.03
C LEU A 179 -0.59 2.24 11.39
N VAL A 180 0.15 3.04 10.61
CA VAL A 180 1.41 2.61 10.00
C VAL A 180 2.47 2.29 11.06
N ALA A 181 2.63 3.17 12.05
CA ALA A 181 3.57 2.96 13.15
C ALA A 181 3.22 1.70 13.98
N ASN A 182 1.94 1.47 14.24
CA ASN A 182 1.45 0.26 14.89
C ASN A 182 1.75 -0.98 14.06
N GLY A 183 1.51 -0.95 12.75
CA GLY A 183 1.81 -2.05 11.84
C GLY A 183 3.31 -2.42 11.82
N LEU A 184 4.18 -1.40 11.81
CA LEU A 184 5.63 -1.57 11.92
C LEU A 184 6.03 -2.22 13.25
N ALA A 185 5.51 -1.70 14.37
CA ALA A 185 5.83 -2.22 15.69
C ALA A 185 5.33 -3.66 15.89
N CYS A 186 4.10 -3.97 15.46
CA CYS A 186 3.54 -5.32 15.46
C CYS A 186 4.42 -6.29 14.65
N THR A 187 4.86 -5.87 13.47
CA THR A 187 5.72 -6.69 12.59
C THR A 187 7.08 -6.96 13.24
N LEU A 188 7.71 -5.93 13.82
CA LEU A 188 9.02 -6.07 14.47
C LEU A 188 8.95 -6.95 15.73
N ALA A 189 7.91 -6.79 16.55
CA ALA A 189 7.69 -7.61 17.74
C ALA A 189 7.51 -9.10 17.38
N ARG A 190 6.71 -9.38 16.34
CA ARG A 190 6.51 -10.74 15.82
C ARG A 190 7.76 -11.33 15.18
N TRP A 191 8.54 -10.52 14.46
CA TRP A 191 9.77 -10.96 13.79
C TRP A 191 10.73 -11.65 14.74
N ARG A 192 11.00 -11.04 15.90
CA ARG A 192 11.93 -11.59 16.90
C ARG A 192 11.51 -12.97 17.40
N THR A 193 10.22 -13.19 17.62
CA THR A 193 9.71 -14.48 18.10
C THR A 193 9.74 -15.54 17.01
N GLN A 194 9.35 -15.20 15.79
CA GLN A 194 9.42 -16.12 14.65
C GLN A 194 10.86 -16.50 14.31
N TRP A 195 11.78 -15.54 14.34
CA TRP A 195 13.20 -15.80 14.13
C TRP A 195 13.77 -16.80 15.13
N ARG A 196 13.37 -16.71 16.41
CA ARG A 196 13.75 -17.70 17.43
C ARG A 196 13.19 -19.10 17.12
N ILE A 197 11.94 -19.21 16.66
CA ILE A 197 11.32 -20.50 16.30
C ILE A 197 12.03 -21.14 15.09
N LEU A 198 12.35 -20.34 14.07
CA LEU A 198 13.07 -20.81 12.89
C LEU A 198 14.50 -21.25 13.21
N ARG A 199 15.17 -20.56 14.13
CA ARG A 199 16.54 -20.91 14.55
C ARG A 199 16.59 -22.01 15.60
N ALA A 200 15.54 -22.19 16.39
CA ALA A 200 15.47 -23.24 17.40
C ALA A 200 15.71 -24.60 16.74
N ARG A 201 16.62 -25.40 17.27
CA ARG A 201 16.76 -26.79 16.85
C ARG A 201 15.71 -27.58 17.64
N PRO A 202 14.69 -28.18 17.00
CA PRO A 202 13.76 -29.04 17.71
C PRO A 202 14.56 -30.17 18.36
N ARG A 203 14.47 -30.27 19.69
CA ARG A 203 15.08 -31.36 20.44
C ARG A 203 14.04 -32.45 20.65
N PRO A 204 14.41 -33.72 20.41
CA PRO A 204 13.66 -34.84 20.93
C PRO A 204 13.47 -34.67 22.45
N ALA A 205 12.26 -34.93 22.94
CA ALA A 205 11.93 -34.82 24.35
C ALA A 205 10.90 -35.91 24.71
N PRO A 206 10.88 -36.38 25.97
CA PRO A 206 9.84 -37.28 26.45
C PRO A 206 8.44 -36.65 26.29
N PRO A 207 7.38 -37.48 26.29
CA PRO A 207 6.02 -37.00 26.12
C PRO A 207 5.64 -36.07 27.29
N PRO A 208 4.91 -34.98 27.03
CA PRO A 208 4.33 -34.19 28.10
C PRO A 208 3.26 -35.00 28.83
N ASP A 209 3.24 -34.95 30.16
CA ASP A 209 2.21 -35.57 31.00
C ASP A 209 1.60 -34.51 31.94
N PRO A 210 0.29 -34.21 31.83
CA PRO A 210 -0.64 -34.67 30.80
C PRO A 210 -0.36 -34.05 29.42
N PHE A 211 -0.88 -34.66 28.36
CA PHE A 211 -0.86 -34.04 27.03
C PHE A 211 -1.70 -32.75 27.04
N PRO A 212 -1.20 -31.67 26.42
CA PRO A 212 -2.00 -30.46 26.28
C PRO A 212 -3.17 -30.72 25.30
N PRO A 213 -4.30 -30.00 25.46
CA PRO A 213 -5.45 -30.14 24.57
C PRO A 213 -5.08 -29.80 23.11
N GLY A 214 -5.79 -30.43 22.16
CA GLY A 214 -5.56 -30.24 20.72
C GLY A 214 -4.34 -31.00 20.17
N VAL A 215 -3.99 -32.12 20.80
CA VAL A 215 -2.93 -33.03 20.39
C VAL A 215 -3.54 -34.39 20.07
N ARG A 216 -3.20 -34.94 18.91
CA ARG A 216 -3.48 -36.34 18.58
C ARG A 216 -2.35 -37.20 19.10
N VAL A 217 -2.70 -38.27 19.79
CA VAL A 217 -1.77 -39.21 20.39
C VAL A 217 -2.09 -40.60 19.86
N ALA A 218 -1.06 -41.40 19.59
CA ALA A 218 -1.20 -42.82 19.29
C ALA A 218 -0.17 -43.60 20.09
N ARG A 219 -0.60 -44.72 20.67
CA ARG A 219 0.25 -45.65 21.40
C ARG A 219 0.32 -46.95 20.60
N VAL A 220 1.53 -47.44 20.39
CA VAL A 220 1.79 -48.63 19.58
C VAL A 220 2.64 -49.58 20.40
N ALA A 221 2.19 -50.84 20.53
CA ALA A 221 2.99 -51.88 21.16
C ALA A 221 4.26 -52.13 20.35
N LEU A 222 5.43 -52.04 21.00
CA LEU A 222 6.75 -52.22 20.42
C LEU A 222 7.30 -53.60 20.77
N SER A 223 7.36 -54.49 19.78
CA SER A 223 8.00 -55.80 19.93
C SER A 223 9.50 -55.66 19.68
N GLY A 224 10.29 -55.43 20.72
CA GLY A 224 11.77 -55.37 20.64
C GLY A 224 12.41 -54.26 21.48
N GLY A 225 13.75 -54.21 21.46
CA GLY A 225 14.54 -53.20 22.18
C GLY A 225 14.68 -51.87 21.44
N ALA A 226 15.54 -50.97 21.95
CA ALA A 226 15.68 -49.60 21.42
C ALA A 226 15.94 -49.50 19.91
N ALA A 227 16.68 -50.46 19.33
CA ALA A 227 16.97 -50.50 17.91
C ALA A 227 15.71 -50.73 17.04
N ALA A 228 14.77 -51.55 17.53
CA ALA A 228 13.50 -51.79 16.85
C ALA A 228 12.62 -50.53 16.88
N GLY A 229 12.57 -49.85 18.03
CA GLY A 229 11.84 -48.58 18.18
C GLY A 229 12.33 -47.51 17.22
N GLU A 230 13.65 -47.33 17.09
CA GLU A 230 14.21 -46.40 16.13
C GLU A 230 13.91 -46.78 14.67
N ALA A 231 14.03 -48.06 14.31
CA ALA A 231 13.74 -48.54 12.97
C ALA A 231 12.28 -48.27 12.58
N ALA A 232 11.34 -48.56 13.50
CA ALA A 232 9.92 -48.32 13.33
C ALA A 232 9.61 -46.83 13.13
N VAL A 233 10.17 -45.96 13.98
CA VAL A 233 10.04 -44.50 13.84
C VAL A 233 10.56 -44.01 12.50
N ARG A 234 11.71 -44.51 12.05
CA ARG A 234 12.31 -44.13 10.76
C ARG A 234 11.44 -44.59 9.59
N ALA A 235 10.88 -45.79 9.62
CA ALA A 235 9.95 -46.27 8.60
C ALA A 235 8.67 -45.42 8.56
N ALA A 236 8.02 -45.26 9.72
CA ALA A 236 6.78 -44.50 9.87
C ALA A 236 6.91 -43.04 9.43
N CYS A 237 8.01 -42.35 9.79
CA CYS A 237 8.21 -40.97 9.36
C CYS A 237 8.48 -40.87 7.85
N ARG A 238 9.21 -41.82 7.25
CA ARG A 238 9.49 -41.82 5.80
C ARG A 238 8.22 -41.99 4.97
N CYS A 239 7.25 -42.81 5.41
CA CYS A 239 6.01 -43.02 4.66
C CYS A 239 5.17 -41.74 4.49
N VAL A 240 5.35 -40.75 5.38
CA VAL A 240 4.71 -39.42 5.30
C VAL A 240 5.63 -38.32 4.80
N GLY A 241 6.82 -38.67 4.31
CA GLY A 241 7.80 -37.73 3.75
C GLY A 241 8.51 -36.85 4.80
N LEU A 242 8.55 -37.30 6.06
CA LEU A 242 9.26 -36.65 7.16
C LEU A 242 10.61 -37.35 7.43
N ARG A 243 11.59 -36.59 7.89
CA ARG A 243 12.90 -37.13 8.30
C ARG A 243 13.04 -36.97 9.82
N PRO A 244 13.02 -38.08 10.60
CA PRO A 244 13.12 -37.99 12.04
C PRO A 244 14.56 -37.71 12.49
N ARG A 245 14.69 -36.81 13.45
CA ARG A 245 15.87 -36.67 14.29
C ARG A 245 15.62 -37.46 15.56
N VAL A 246 16.49 -38.43 15.83
CA VAL A 246 16.34 -39.41 16.89
C VAL A 246 17.43 -39.17 17.93
N GLU A 247 17.06 -39.20 19.20
CA GLU A 247 17.98 -39.14 20.34
C GLU A 247 17.74 -40.38 21.20
N ARG A 248 18.77 -41.22 21.30
CA ARG A 248 18.74 -42.44 22.11
C ARG A 248 19.05 -42.10 23.56
N LEU A 249 18.30 -42.71 24.47
CA LEU A 249 18.37 -42.53 25.92
C LEU A 249 18.42 -43.92 26.57
N GLY A 250 19.54 -44.63 26.39
CA GLY A 250 19.66 -46.03 26.78
C GLY A 250 18.71 -46.92 25.97
N GLU A 251 17.84 -47.66 26.67
CA GLU A 251 16.80 -48.51 26.06
C GLU A 251 15.57 -47.73 25.57
N ALA A 252 15.47 -46.45 25.93
CA ALA A 252 14.43 -45.55 25.47
C ALA A 252 14.97 -44.60 24.40
N GLY A 253 14.08 -43.83 23.79
CA GLY A 253 14.51 -42.66 23.05
C GLY A 253 13.36 -41.79 22.59
N ALA A 254 13.72 -40.62 22.10
CA ALA A 254 12.79 -39.63 21.62
C ALA A 254 13.10 -39.29 20.16
N PHE A 255 12.10 -38.81 19.43
CA PHE A 255 12.32 -38.23 18.12
C PHE A 255 11.45 -37.02 17.84
N VAL A 256 11.92 -36.23 16.88
CA VAL A 256 11.15 -35.16 16.25
C VAL A 256 11.36 -35.20 14.75
N ALA A 257 10.26 -35.26 14.00
CA ALA A 257 10.26 -35.27 12.55
C ALA A 257 9.45 -34.08 12.04
N GLU A 258 10.07 -33.18 11.30
CA GLU A 258 9.40 -31.98 10.79
C GLU A 258 9.75 -31.69 9.34
N ARG A 259 8.83 -31.03 8.63
CA ARG A 259 9.04 -30.52 7.28
C ARG A 259 8.31 -29.20 7.10
N GLY A 260 8.92 -28.27 6.36
CA GLY A 260 8.27 -27.02 5.99
C GLY A 260 8.19 -25.98 7.11
N ARG A 261 9.06 -26.05 8.14
CA ARG A 261 9.05 -25.08 9.26
C ARG A 261 9.15 -23.62 8.82
N TRP A 262 9.85 -23.34 7.71
CA TRP A 262 9.96 -22.00 7.13
C TRP A 262 8.62 -21.44 6.63
N THR A 263 7.63 -22.28 6.35
CA THR A 263 6.32 -21.81 5.85
C THR A 263 5.52 -21.10 6.93
N ALA A 264 5.85 -21.32 8.20
CA ALA A 264 5.33 -20.53 9.33
C ALA A 264 5.69 -19.03 9.22
N SER A 265 6.69 -18.67 8.41
CA SER A 265 7.08 -17.28 8.15
C SER A 265 6.28 -16.60 7.04
N GLY A 266 5.41 -17.32 6.32
CA GLY A 266 4.67 -16.75 5.18
C GLY A 266 3.87 -15.50 5.56
N THR A 267 3.14 -15.56 6.68
CA THR A 267 2.39 -14.40 7.20
C THR A 267 3.31 -13.22 7.54
N LEU A 268 4.50 -13.50 8.09
CA LEU A 268 5.48 -12.47 8.46
C LEU A 268 6.09 -11.82 7.22
N LEU A 269 6.38 -12.60 6.17
CA LEU A 269 6.79 -12.07 4.86
C LEU A 269 5.68 -11.20 4.26
N GLY A 270 4.41 -11.61 4.39
CA GLY A 270 3.26 -10.80 4.03
C GLY A 270 3.27 -9.41 4.68
N HIS A 271 3.45 -9.37 6.00
CA HIS A 271 3.52 -8.12 6.76
C HIS A 271 4.77 -7.30 6.42
N LEU A 272 5.92 -7.94 6.21
CA LEU A 272 7.13 -7.27 5.76
C LEU A 272 6.91 -6.58 4.41
N GLY A 273 6.21 -7.23 3.49
CA GLY A 273 5.84 -6.64 2.21
C GLY A 273 5.01 -5.36 2.39
N LEU A 274 4.01 -5.39 3.26
CA LEU A 274 3.21 -4.20 3.60
C LEU A 274 4.05 -3.08 4.22
N VAL A 275 5.00 -3.43 5.08
CA VAL A 275 5.96 -2.48 5.66
C VAL A 275 6.82 -1.83 4.57
N LEU A 276 7.34 -2.60 3.62
CA LEU A 276 8.12 -2.06 2.51
C LEU A 276 7.30 -1.13 1.61
N VAL A 277 6.02 -1.46 1.37
CA VAL A 277 5.08 -0.56 0.67
C VAL A 277 4.90 0.75 1.44
N ALA A 278 4.67 0.68 2.75
CA ALA A 278 4.52 1.89 3.58
C ALA A 278 5.79 2.75 3.58
N VAL A 279 6.97 2.13 3.66
CA VAL A 279 8.26 2.82 3.54
C VAL A 279 8.39 3.47 2.17
N GLY A 280 8.09 2.75 1.09
CA GLY A 280 8.11 3.30 -0.27
C GLY A 280 7.20 4.52 -0.42
N LEU A 281 5.96 4.43 0.05
CA LEU A 281 5.04 5.57 0.04
C LEU A 281 5.58 6.76 0.85
N ALA A 282 6.15 6.51 2.04
CA ALA A 282 6.74 7.57 2.86
C ALA A 282 7.95 8.24 2.17
N LEU A 283 8.81 7.45 1.51
CA LEU A 283 9.94 7.97 0.73
C LEU A 283 9.46 8.81 -0.46
N GLY A 284 8.44 8.34 -1.19
CA GLY A 284 7.84 9.08 -2.30
C GLY A 284 7.14 10.37 -1.85
N LEU A 285 6.55 10.41 -0.66
CA LEU A 285 5.97 11.65 -0.12
C LEU A 285 7.02 12.65 0.38
N ALA A 286 8.15 12.16 0.92
CA ALA A 286 9.17 13.01 1.52
C ALA A 286 10.22 13.52 0.51
N TRP A 287 10.49 12.75 -0.55
CA TRP A 287 11.53 13.04 -1.54
C TRP A 287 11.06 12.84 -2.99
N GLY A 288 9.78 12.54 -3.21
CA GLY A 288 9.24 12.46 -4.55
C GLY A 288 8.95 13.84 -5.10
N GLU A 289 9.31 14.03 -6.35
CA GLU A 289 9.12 15.27 -7.09
C GLU A 289 8.17 15.02 -8.25
N ARG A 290 7.28 15.98 -8.52
CA ARG A 290 6.34 15.88 -9.63
C ARG A 290 5.99 17.25 -10.17
N ALA A 291 6.00 17.39 -11.49
CA ALA A 291 5.56 18.57 -12.18
C ALA A 291 4.80 18.18 -13.44
N ARG A 292 3.76 18.95 -13.73
CA ARG A 292 3.15 18.97 -15.06
C ARG A 292 3.77 20.10 -15.84
N THR A 293 4.19 19.82 -17.05
CA THR A 293 4.68 20.87 -17.95
C THR A 293 3.54 21.83 -18.27
N PRO A 294 3.83 23.09 -18.62
CA PRO A 294 2.88 23.87 -19.41
C PRO A 294 2.58 23.12 -20.73
N PRO A 295 1.54 23.53 -21.48
CA PRO A 295 1.39 23.14 -22.87
C PRO A 295 2.68 23.39 -23.66
N LEU A 296 3.36 22.31 -24.06
CA LEU A 296 4.58 22.36 -24.86
C LEU A 296 4.23 22.00 -26.30
N ALA A 297 4.48 22.91 -27.21
CA ALA A 297 4.39 22.64 -28.64
C ALA A 297 5.79 22.57 -29.27
N GLY A 298 5.86 22.19 -30.56
CA GLY A 298 7.11 21.81 -31.21
C GLY A 298 8.25 22.82 -31.00
N GLY A 299 9.40 22.33 -30.54
CA GLY A 299 10.62 23.11 -30.32
C GLY A 299 10.73 23.81 -28.95
N GLN A 300 9.67 23.86 -28.14
CA GLN A 300 9.74 24.43 -26.79
C GLN A 300 10.48 23.50 -25.84
N GLU A 301 11.40 24.08 -25.05
CA GLU A 301 12.15 23.37 -24.02
C GLU A 301 11.55 23.62 -22.63
N TYR A 302 11.59 22.60 -21.79
CA TYR A 302 11.17 22.64 -20.40
C TYR A 302 12.23 21.98 -19.52
N ALA A 303 12.91 22.79 -18.70
CA ALA A 303 13.84 22.29 -17.69
C ALA A 303 13.06 21.77 -16.47
N LEU A 304 13.48 20.63 -15.93
CA LEU A 304 12.83 20.05 -14.75
C LEU A 304 13.17 20.90 -13.50
N PRO A 305 12.18 21.27 -12.66
CA PRO A 305 12.43 22.14 -11.50
C PRO A 305 13.44 21.59 -10.48
N TRP A 306 13.44 20.27 -10.26
CA TRP A 306 14.34 19.58 -9.32
C TRP A 306 15.60 19.00 -9.97
N ALA A 307 15.67 19.01 -11.31
CA ALA A 307 16.80 18.50 -12.08
C ALA A 307 17.06 19.46 -13.26
N PRO A 308 17.58 20.67 -12.99
CA PRO A 308 17.70 21.74 -13.98
C PRO A 308 18.69 21.41 -15.11
N ASP A 309 19.56 20.43 -14.91
CA ASP A 309 20.44 19.85 -15.91
C ASP A 309 19.73 18.90 -16.87
N VAL A 310 18.46 18.57 -16.62
CA VAL A 310 17.57 17.80 -17.50
C VAL A 310 16.54 18.72 -18.15
N ALA A 311 16.58 18.84 -19.47
CA ALA A 311 15.58 19.58 -20.25
C ALA A 311 14.85 18.67 -21.24
N LEU A 312 13.55 18.91 -21.39
CA LEU A 312 12.65 18.20 -22.29
C LEU A 312 12.26 19.11 -23.45
N ARG A 313 12.43 18.65 -24.68
CA ARG A 313 11.97 19.35 -25.88
C ARG A 313 11.05 18.46 -26.69
N VAL A 314 9.86 18.94 -27.00
CA VAL A 314 8.92 18.23 -27.87
C VAL A 314 9.43 18.30 -29.30
N GLN A 315 9.78 17.15 -29.89
CA GLN A 315 10.18 17.08 -31.30
C GLN A 315 8.96 16.81 -32.19
N GLU A 316 8.21 15.77 -31.88
CA GLU A 316 7.08 15.35 -32.71
C GLU A 316 5.99 14.71 -31.84
N PHE A 317 4.74 15.04 -32.12
CA PHE A 317 3.59 14.31 -31.60
C PHE A 317 2.70 13.87 -32.75
N ARG A 318 2.42 12.57 -32.81
CA ARG A 318 1.55 11.98 -33.84
C ARG A 318 0.55 11.01 -33.26
N ILE A 319 -0.63 10.99 -33.88
CA ILE A 319 -1.70 10.06 -33.56
C ILE A 319 -1.83 9.09 -34.73
N GLU A 320 -1.38 7.86 -34.53
CA GLU A 320 -1.66 6.78 -35.47
C GLU A 320 -3.14 6.42 -35.37
N ARG A 321 -3.80 6.26 -36.51
CA ARG A 321 -5.22 5.93 -36.58
C ARG A 321 -5.42 4.62 -37.33
N TYR A 322 -6.47 3.89 -36.98
CA TYR A 322 -6.95 2.78 -37.79
C TYR A 322 -7.64 3.31 -39.06
N PRO A 323 -7.88 2.45 -40.07
CA PRO A 323 -8.52 2.86 -41.34
C PRO A 323 -9.91 3.49 -41.19
N ASP A 324 -10.64 3.15 -40.13
CA ASP A 324 -11.95 3.71 -39.75
C ASP A 324 -11.85 5.00 -38.91
N GLY A 325 -10.63 5.51 -38.69
CA GLY A 325 -10.37 6.84 -38.15
C GLY A 325 -10.20 6.94 -36.64
N HIS A 326 -10.44 5.87 -35.87
CA HIS A 326 -10.19 5.90 -34.44
C HIS A 326 -8.70 5.81 -34.09
N ALA A 327 -8.30 6.40 -32.96
CA ALA A 327 -6.92 6.44 -32.54
C ALA A 327 -6.41 5.03 -32.17
N ARG A 328 -5.27 4.64 -32.75
CA ARG A 328 -4.53 3.41 -32.49
C ARG A 328 -3.43 3.61 -31.46
N ALA A 329 -2.62 4.66 -31.65
CA ALA A 329 -1.49 4.96 -30.80
C ALA A 329 -1.24 6.47 -30.76
N TYR A 330 -0.77 6.92 -29.61
CA TYR A 330 -0.30 8.28 -29.38
C TYR A 330 1.21 8.19 -29.17
N LEU A 331 1.97 8.74 -30.11
CA LEU A 331 3.41 8.64 -30.14
C LEU A 331 3.99 10.04 -29.99
N LEU A 332 4.69 10.25 -28.89
CA LEU A 332 5.38 11.50 -28.59
C LEU A 332 6.89 11.23 -28.60
N GLN A 333 7.63 11.99 -29.39
CA GLN A 333 9.08 12.03 -29.34
C GLN A 333 9.53 13.27 -28.55
N VAL A 334 10.26 13.00 -27.47
CA VAL A 334 10.83 14.02 -26.60
C VAL A 334 12.35 13.93 -26.72
N ALA A 335 12.98 15.01 -27.15
CA ALA A 335 14.41 15.19 -26.97
C ALA A 335 14.70 15.50 -25.51
N VAL A 336 15.63 14.75 -24.93
CA VAL A 336 16.02 14.89 -23.54
C VAL A 336 17.48 15.30 -23.51
N THR A 337 17.73 16.51 -23.04
CA THR A 337 19.10 17.04 -22.88
C THR A 337 19.54 16.83 -21.43
N HIS A 338 20.72 16.25 -21.23
CA HIS A 338 21.33 16.06 -19.91
C HIS A 338 22.84 16.23 -19.99
N GLY A 339 23.40 17.20 -19.25
CA GLY A 339 24.84 17.48 -19.25
C GLY A 339 25.41 17.79 -20.63
N GLY A 340 24.64 18.46 -21.50
CA GLY A 340 25.03 18.78 -22.88
C GLY A 340 24.88 17.65 -23.90
N THR A 341 24.42 16.46 -23.47
CA THR A 341 24.11 15.34 -24.39
C THR A 341 22.61 15.29 -24.65
N GLU A 342 22.19 15.27 -25.92
CA GLU A 342 20.79 15.12 -26.31
C GLU A 342 20.50 13.65 -26.69
N ALA A 343 19.40 13.11 -26.17
CA ALA A 343 18.90 11.80 -26.55
C ALA A 343 17.39 11.83 -26.76
N VAL A 344 16.92 11.26 -27.86
CA VAL A 344 15.48 11.16 -28.13
C VAL A 344 14.89 10.00 -27.34
N ARG A 345 13.72 10.22 -26.76
CA ARG A 345 12.90 9.24 -26.04
C ARG A 345 11.49 9.27 -26.59
N GLU A 346 10.92 8.08 -26.75
CA GLU A 346 9.53 7.94 -27.13
C GLU A 346 8.65 7.74 -25.89
N VAL A 347 7.63 8.57 -25.74
CA VAL A 347 6.59 8.46 -24.71
C VAL A 347 5.32 7.98 -25.42
N ARG A 348 4.70 6.91 -24.90
CA ARG A 348 3.41 6.42 -25.40
C ARG A 348 2.33 6.58 -24.35
N LEU A 349 1.08 6.64 -24.79
CA LEU A 349 -0.05 6.59 -23.85
C LEU A 349 0.00 5.27 -23.04
N GLY A 350 0.11 5.38 -21.72
CA GLY A 350 0.21 4.24 -20.81
C GLY A 350 1.59 3.59 -20.70
N ALA A 351 2.59 4.03 -21.47
CA ALA A 351 3.98 3.57 -21.35
C ALA A 351 4.92 4.78 -21.20
N PRO A 352 5.32 5.13 -19.96
CA PRO A 352 6.17 6.28 -19.72
C PRO A 352 7.58 6.07 -20.27
N ALA A 353 8.25 7.17 -20.60
CA ALA A 353 9.68 7.15 -20.88
C ALA A 353 10.50 7.34 -19.61
N THR A 354 11.58 6.57 -19.48
CA THR A 354 12.60 6.80 -18.45
C THR A 354 13.56 7.89 -18.91
N LEU A 355 13.73 8.88 -18.05
CA LEU A 355 14.61 10.03 -18.19
C LEU A 355 15.82 9.88 -17.22
N PRO A 356 16.90 10.66 -17.41
CA PRO A 356 18.03 10.71 -16.49
C PRO A 356 17.59 10.98 -15.04
N GLY A 357 18.36 10.49 -14.07
CA GLY A 357 18.05 10.63 -12.64
C GLY A 357 16.87 9.76 -12.15
N GLY A 358 16.37 8.82 -12.96
CA GLY A 358 15.24 7.96 -12.58
C GLY A 358 13.88 8.65 -12.72
N ASN A 359 13.83 9.79 -13.41
CA ASN A 359 12.61 10.51 -13.73
C ASN A 359 11.77 9.70 -14.75
N LEU A 360 10.44 9.77 -14.62
CA LEU A 360 9.49 9.16 -15.55
C LEU A 360 8.60 10.25 -16.17
N ALA A 361 8.49 10.27 -17.49
CA ALA A 361 7.61 11.17 -18.22
C ALA A 361 6.39 10.42 -18.78
N PHE A 362 5.21 10.90 -18.41
CA PHE A 362 3.93 10.39 -18.88
C PHE A 362 3.28 11.42 -19.80
N LEU A 363 2.70 10.97 -20.92
CA LEU A 363 1.80 11.80 -21.71
C LEU A 363 0.51 12.02 -20.90
N TYR A 364 0.29 13.26 -20.44
CA TYR A 364 -0.85 13.62 -19.60
C TYR A 364 -2.01 14.20 -20.40
N GLY A 365 -1.69 15.09 -21.34
CA GLY A 365 -2.67 15.76 -22.18
C GLY A 365 -2.08 16.19 -23.49
N TYR A 366 -2.95 16.52 -24.43
CA TYR A 366 -2.58 17.11 -25.71
C TYR A 366 -3.76 17.90 -26.25
N GLY A 367 -3.47 18.83 -27.15
CA GLY A 367 -4.52 19.62 -27.79
C GLY A 367 -4.00 20.36 -29.02
N PRO A 368 -4.89 21.02 -29.76
CA PRO A 368 -4.50 21.78 -30.92
C PRO A 368 -3.64 22.98 -30.51
N ALA A 369 -2.61 23.23 -31.29
CA ALA A 369 -1.76 24.40 -31.20
C ALA A 369 -1.68 25.09 -32.57
N VAL A 370 -1.14 26.30 -32.58
CA VAL A 370 -0.76 27.00 -33.82
C VAL A 370 0.67 27.47 -33.70
N ARG A 371 1.47 27.19 -34.72
CA ARG A 371 2.81 27.72 -34.91
C ARG A 371 2.73 28.96 -35.79
N LEU A 372 3.29 30.05 -35.30
CA LEU A 372 3.27 31.35 -35.97
C LEU A 372 4.67 31.74 -36.42
N ASP A 373 4.79 32.05 -37.71
CA ASP A 373 5.92 32.76 -38.29
C ASP A 373 5.42 34.12 -38.78
N VAL A 374 6.03 35.20 -38.29
CA VAL A 374 5.65 36.58 -38.59
C VAL A 374 6.82 37.29 -39.24
N ARG A 375 6.60 37.87 -40.41
CA ARG A 375 7.57 38.66 -41.15
C ARG A 375 6.98 40.02 -41.48
N GLY A 376 7.81 41.06 -41.58
CA GLY A 376 7.41 42.30 -42.24
C GLY A 376 7.29 42.08 -43.75
N VAL A 377 6.54 42.94 -44.46
CA VAL A 377 6.43 42.87 -45.94
C VAL A 377 7.79 42.99 -46.63
N ASP A 378 8.74 43.66 -45.98
CA ASP A 378 10.13 43.80 -46.45
C ASP A 378 10.96 42.50 -46.29
N GLY A 379 10.34 41.41 -45.81
CA GLY A 379 10.96 40.10 -45.59
C GLY A 379 11.71 39.97 -44.26
N THR A 380 11.71 41.01 -43.42
CA THR A 380 12.35 41.00 -42.10
C THR A 380 11.64 40.02 -41.16
N PRO A 381 12.34 39.02 -40.57
CA PRO A 381 11.71 38.12 -39.62
C PRO A 381 11.48 38.86 -38.29
N LEU A 382 10.22 39.04 -37.92
CA LEU A 382 9.84 39.66 -36.65
C LEU A 382 9.71 38.60 -35.55
N LEU A 383 9.24 37.40 -35.92
CA LEU A 383 9.07 36.29 -35.01
C LEU A 383 9.08 34.97 -35.79
N SER A 384 9.83 33.98 -35.32
CA SER A 384 9.92 32.68 -35.98
C SER A 384 9.51 31.55 -35.04
N SER A 385 8.54 30.75 -35.49
CA SER A 385 8.19 29.44 -34.95
C SER A 385 7.80 29.42 -33.47
N VAL A 386 7.00 30.39 -33.03
CA VAL A 386 6.37 30.33 -31.70
C VAL A 386 5.10 29.52 -31.80
N SER A 387 4.99 28.52 -30.94
CA SER A 387 3.80 27.67 -30.87
C SER A 387 2.94 28.03 -29.65
N GLN A 388 1.64 28.21 -29.87
CA GLN A 388 0.66 28.58 -28.84
C GLN A 388 -0.52 27.60 -28.79
N PRO A 389 -1.04 27.24 -27.60
CA PRO A 389 -2.29 26.49 -27.49
C PRO A 389 -3.45 27.22 -28.19
N LEU A 390 -4.27 26.47 -28.93
CA LEU A 390 -5.36 27.00 -29.73
C LEU A 390 -6.72 26.55 -29.15
N ALA A 391 -7.25 27.28 -28.17
CA ALA A 391 -8.54 26.94 -27.55
C ALA A 391 -9.21 28.14 -26.84
N PRO A 392 -10.28 28.75 -27.39
CA PRO A 392 -10.80 28.63 -28.77
C PRO A 392 -9.91 29.34 -29.80
N SER A 393 -9.14 30.32 -29.34
CA SER A 393 -8.16 31.09 -30.10
C SER A 393 -6.80 31.04 -29.40
N ALA A 394 -5.77 31.46 -30.11
CA ALA A 394 -4.42 31.71 -29.60
C ALA A 394 -4.16 33.21 -29.72
N SER A 395 -3.60 33.82 -28.67
CA SER A 395 -3.19 35.22 -28.68
C SER A 395 -1.67 35.31 -28.52
N LEU A 396 -1.04 36.17 -29.32
CA LEU A 396 0.39 36.43 -29.27
C LEU A 396 0.64 37.93 -29.29
N ALA A 397 1.27 38.46 -28.24
CA ALA A 397 1.76 39.83 -28.23
C ALA A 397 3.13 39.93 -28.91
N LEU A 398 3.29 40.95 -29.75
CA LEU A 398 4.54 41.34 -30.41
C LEU A 398 5.22 42.48 -29.62
N PRO A 399 6.54 42.65 -29.75
CA PRO A 399 7.30 43.66 -28.99
C PRO A 399 6.88 45.12 -29.25
N ASP A 400 6.24 45.39 -30.38
CA ASP A 400 5.82 46.74 -30.82
C ASP A 400 4.42 47.14 -30.31
N GLY A 401 3.82 46.34 -29.42
CA GLY A 401 2.47 46.56 -28.88
C GLY A 401 1.35 45.99 -29.75
N THR A 402 1.68 45.37 -30.90
CA THR A 402 0.71 44.63 -31.72
C THR A 402 0.38 43.29 -31.05
N SER A 403 -0.84 42.80 -31.21
CA SER A 403 -1.24 41.45 -30.82
C SER A 403 -1.92 40.73 -31.97
N LEU A 404 -1.58 39.46 -32.16
CA LEU A 404 -2.18 38.58 -33.14
C LEU A 404 -3.12 37.62 -32.44
N VAL A 405 -4.37 37.57 -32.87
CA VAL A 405 -5.36 36.59 -32.41
C VAL A 405 -5.64 35.63 -33.54
N VAL A 406 -5.46 34.34 -33.29
CA VAL A 406 -5.60 33.28 -34.29
C VAL A 406 -6.65 32.30 -33.84
N GLU A 407 -7.61 31.99 -34.69
CA GLU A 407 -8.62 31.00 -34.43
C GLU A 407 -8.84 30.10 -35.65
N ARG A 408 -9.52 28.96 -35.44
CA ARG A 408 -9.95 28.15 -36.57
C ARG A 408 -11.11 28.85 -37.25
N ALA A 409 -11.05 28.97 -38.57
CA ALA A 409 -12.11 29.59 -39.34
C ALA A 409 -13.41 28.77 -39.20
N SER A 410 -14.48 29.43 -38.76
CA SER A 410 -15.77 28.78 -38.56
C SER A 410 -16.33 28.27 -39.90
N GLY A 411 -16.72 26.99 -39.93
CA GLY A 411 -17.29 26.37 -41.14
C GLY A 411 -16.30 26.08 -42.26
N LEU A 412 -15.00 26.38 -42.10
CA LEU A 412 -13.96 26.20 -43.12
C LEU A 412 -12.84 25.28 -42.60
N PRO A 413 -12.94 23.95 -42.81
CA PRO A 413 -11.95 22.99 -42.33
C PRO A 413 -10.56 23.29 -42.86
N GLY A 414 -9.55 23.29 -41.97
CA GLY A 414 -8.15 23.54 -42.35
C GLY A 414 -7.80 25.00 -42.63
N GLN A 415 -8.76 25.93 -42.50
CA GLN A 415 -8.50 27.36 -42.57
C GLN A 415 -8.36 27.96 -41.18
N VAL A 416 -7.57 29.03 -41.11
CA VAL A 416 -7.33 29.84 -39.92
C VAL A 416 -7.77 31.27 -40.20
N HIS A 417 -8.35 31.89 -39.20
CA HIS A 417 -8.67 33.31 -39.19
C HIS A 417 -7.68 34.00 -38.26
N VAL A 418 -7.02 35.04 -38.76
CA VAL A 418 -5.99 35.78 -38.03
C VAL A 418 -6.39 37.24 -37.98
N GLN A 419 -6.41 37.79 -36.77
CA GLN A 419 -6.71 39.18 -36.48
C GLN A 419 -5.48 39.86 -35.91
N ARG A 420 -5.26 41.10 -36.31
CA ARG A 420 -4.21 41.97 -35.81
C ARG A 420 -4.83 43.12 -35.04
N TRP A 421 -4.43 43.25 -33.78
CA TRP A 421 -4.91 44.27 -32.86
C TRP A 421 -3.73 45.15 -32.41
N ARG A 422 -3.94 46.47 -32.36
CA ARG A 422 -2.98 47.43 -31.80
C ARG A 422 -3.75 48.42 -30.94
N ASP A 423 -3.29 48.69 -29.72
CA ASP A 423 -3.93 49.62 -28.78
C ASP A 423 -5.44 49.36 -28.57
N GLY A 424 -5.85 48.08 -28.63
CA GLY A 424 -7.24 47.66 -28.47
C GLY A 424 -8.13 47.85 -29.71
N ALA A 425 -7.60 48.30 -30.84
CA ALA A 425 -8.30 48.40 -32.11
C ALA A 425 -7.86 47.30 -33.09
N LEU A 426 -8.82 46.72 -33.81
CA LEU A 426 -8.56 45.78 -34.91
C LEU A 426 -8.02 46.56 -36.12
N GLU A 427 -6.78 46.33 -36.51
CA GLU A 427 -6.12 47.01 -37.64
C GLU A 427 -6.29 46.24 -38.96
N ALA A 428 -6.22 44.90 -38.89
CA ALA A 428 -6.32 44.03 -40.06
C ALA A 428 -6.80 42.64 -39.65
N GLU A 429 -7.47 41.94 -40.56
CA GLU A 429 -7.85 40.55 -40.40
C GLU A 429 -7.80 39.81 -41.74
N GLY A 430 -7.68 38.48 -41.68
CA GLY A 430 -7.61 37.64 -42.87
C GLY A 430 -7.94 36.20 -42.56
N THR A 431 -8.48 35.50 -43.54
CA THR A 431 -8.79 34.07 -43.46
C THR A 431 -8.12 33.35 -44.62
N GLY A 432 -7.46 32.23 -44.33
CA GLY A 432 -6.75 31.47 -45.36
C GLY A 432 -6.38 30.07 -44.89
N PRO A 433 -5.81 29.25 -45.79
CA PRO A 433 -5.35 27.90 -45.46
C PRO A 433 -4.27 27.93 -44.37
N ALA A 434 -4.34 27.01 -43.40
CA ALA A 434 -3.29 26.87 -42.41
C ALA A 434 -1.95 26.51 -43.08
N GLY A 435 -0.88 27.21 -42.69
CA GLY A 435 0.48 27.02 -43.21
C GLY A 435 0.82 27.85 -44.44
N GLU A 436 -0.16 28.51 -45.06
CA GLU A 436 0.08 29.50 -46.11
C GLU A 436 0.28 30.90 -45.50
N PRO A 437 1.09 31.77 -46.14
CA PRO A 437 1.26 33.15 -45.68
C PRO A 437 0.00 34.00 -45.94
N LEU A 438 -0.44 34.75 -44.92
CA LEU A 438 -1.50 35.74 -45.00
C LEU A 438 -0.92 37.15 -44.82
N ALA A 439 -1.28 38.07 -45.71
CA ALA A 439 -0.96 39.48 -45.56
C ALA A 439 -1.96 40.17 -44.61
N LEU A 440 -1.45 40.84 -43.57
CA LEU A 440 -2.20 41.57 -42.54
C LEU A 440 -1.60 42.97 -42.36
N GLY A 441 -1.91 43.86 -43.30
CA GLY A 441 -1.30 45.19 -43.37
C GLY A 441 0.16 45.09 -43.78
N ASP A 442 1.06 45.58 -42.93
CA ASP A 442 2.52 45.50 -43.10
C ASP A 442 3.17 44.20 -42.60
N LEU A 443 2.36 43.20 -42.22
CA LEU A 443 2.83 41.89 -41.76
C LEU A 443 2.43 40.77 -42.71
N GLU A 444 3.32 39.81 -42.92
CA GLU A 444 3.03 38.49 -43.46
C GLU A 444 3.04 37.48 -42.30
N VAL A 445 1.89 36.85 -42.05
CA VAL A 445 1.72 35.87 -40.97
C VAL A 445 1.44 34.50 -41.57
N ARG A 446 2.26 33.53 -41.21
CA ARG A 446 2.03 32.11 -41.51
C ARG A 446 1.61 31.40 -40.24
N ALA A 447 0.37 30.91 -40.23
CA ALA A 447 -0.21 30.19 -39.10
C ALA A 447 -0.39 28.71 -39.43
N THR A 448 0.47 27.85 -38.89
CA THR A 448 0.46 26.40 -39.15
C THR A 448 -0.20 25.67 -37.97
N LEU A 449 -1.21 24.83 -38.24
CA LEU A 449 -1.82 24.01 -37.19
C LEU A 449 -0.84 22.93 -36.71
N ASP A 450 -0.70 22.82 -35.40
CA ASP A 450 0.20 21.87 -34.73
C ASP A 450 -0.51 21.25 -33.51
N TRP A 451 0.23 20.50 -32.70
CA TRP A 451 -0.20 19.98 -31.42
C TRP A 451 0.66 20.53 -30.29
N TYR A 452 0.04 20.87 -29.17
CA TYR A 452 0.73 20.92 -27.89
C TYR A 452 0.54 19.60 -27.15
N VAL A 453 1.49 19.27 -26.29
CA VAL A 453 1.42 18.18 -25.32
C VAL A 453 1.67 18.71 -23.92
N VAL A 454 1.08 18.04 -22.94
CA VAL A 454 1.36 18.24 -21.53
C VAL A 454 1.94 16.93 -21.03
N LEU A 455 3.13 17.01 -20.46
CA LEU A 455 3.81 15.90 -19.82
C LEU A 455 3.59 15.99 -18.31
N ASP A 456 3.34 14.85 -17.67
CA ASP A 456 3.41 14.72 -16.22
C ASP A 456 4.70 13.97 -15.91
N VAL A 457 5.65 14.68 -15.31
CA VAL A 457 6.99 14.17 -15.03
C VAL A 457 7.11 13.96 -13.54
N SER A 458 7.59 12.80 -13.12
CA SER A 458 7.75 12.46 -11.71
C SER A 458 9.06 11.74 -11.44
N GLN A 459 9.67 12.05 -10.31
CA GLN A 459 10.72 11.26 -9.68
C GLN A 459 10.15 10.65 -8.41
N ASP A 460 10.09 9.32 -8.32
CA ASP A 460 9.60 8.64 -7.12
C ASP A 460 10.66 7.67 -6.57
N PRO A 461 11.47 8.09 -5.58
CA PRO A 461 12.45 7.21 -4.94
C PRO A 461 11.79 6.08 -4.13
N GLY A 462 10.50 6.20 -3.83
CA GLY A 462 9.69 5.23 -3.13
C GLY A 462 9.20 4.07 -4.00
N PHE A 463 9.08 4.28 -5.31
CA PHE A 463 8.52 3.31 -6.24
C PHE A 463 9.18 1.92 -6.18
N PRO A 464 10.53 1.78 -6.18
CA PRO A 464 11.17 0.46 -6.09
C PRO A 464 10.82 -0.30 -4.81
N TRP A 465 10.65 0.42 -3.69
CA TRP A 465 10.27 -0.17 -2.40
C TRP A 465 8.83 -0.65 -2.39
N VAL A 466 7.92 0.09 -3.04
CA VAL A 466 6.54 -0.34 -3.23
C VAL A 466 6.49 -1.64 -4.04
N VAL A 467 7.20 -1.70 -5.18
CA VAL A 467 7.26 -2.90 -6.01
C VAL A 467 7.85 -4.09 -5.24
N ALA A 468 8.99 -3.89 -4.59
CA ALA A 468 9.61 -4.92 -3.76
C ALA A 468 8.67 -5.40 -2.64
N GLY A 469 7.98 -4.48 -1.98
CA GLY A 469 7.00 -4.78 -0.94
C GLY A 469 5.83 -5.61 -1.44
N VAL A 470 5.25 -5.27 -2.60
CA VAL A 470 4.18 -6.05 -3.23
C VAL A 470 4.67 -7.46 -3.58
N LEU A 471 5.85 -7.59 -4.19
CA LEU A 471 6.42 -8.90 -4.53
C LEU A 471 6.66 -9.76 -3.29
N VAL A 472 7.21 -9.17 -2.22
CA VAL A 472 7.43 -9.86 -0.94
C VAL A 472 6.10 -10.26 -0.29
N ALA A 473 5.07 -9.40 -0.36
CA ALA A 473 3.75 -9.70 0.16
C ALA A 473 3.10 -10.88 -0.57
N LEU A 474 3.17 -10.89 -1.91
CA LEU A 474 2.66 -11.98 -2.75
C LEU A 474 3.42 -13.29 -2.50
N ALA A 475 4.74 -13.23 -2.40
CA ALA A 475 5.56 -14.39 -2.03
C ALA A 475 5.16 -14.91 -0.64
N GLY A 476 5.01 -14.03 0.35
CA GLY A 476 4.56 -14.38 1.69
C GLY A 476 3.18 -15.05 1.72
N ALA A 477 2.23 -14.54 0.94
CA ALA A 477 0.91 -15.14 0.77
C ALA A 477 1.01 -16.53 0.13
N GLY A 478 1.81 -16.69 -0.93
CA GLY A 478 2.06 -17.98 -1.56
C GLY A 478 2.64 -19.01 -0.60
N VAL A 479 3.57 -18.59 0.26
CA VAL A 479 4.16 -19.45 1.30
C VAL A 479 3.13 -19.82 2.37
N ALA A 480 2.31 -18.87 2.81
CA ALA A 480 1.30 -19.08 3.84
C ALA A 480 0.18 -20.02 3.37
N LEU A 481 -0.22 -19.92 2.10
CA LEU A 481 -1.32 -20.72 1.52
C LEU A 481 -0.85 -22.08 0.99
N GLY A 482 0.32 -22.13 0.34
CA GLY A 482 0.85 -23.33 -0.29
C GLY A 482 1.69 -24.22 0.64
N GLY A 483 2.30 -23.64 1.66
CA GLY A 483 3.24 -24.32 2.53
C GLY A 483 2.64 -24.81 3.85
N ARG A 484 2.64 -26.13 4.10
CA ARG A 484 2.20 -26.70 5.38
C ARG A 484 3.40 -27.13 6.23
N TRP A 485 3.61 -26.46 7.37
CA TRP A 485 4.51 -26.97 8.41
C TRP A 485 3.86 -28.21 9.03
N ARG A 486 4.58 -29.34 8.98
CA ARG A 486 4.17 -30.61 9.59
C ARG A 486 5.21 -31.01 10.62
N GLN A 487 4.77 -31.44 11.79
CA GLN A 487 5.64 -31.94 12.85
C GLN A 487 5.00 -33.16 13.53
N VAL A 488 5.79 -34.21 13.70
CA VAL A 488 5.46 -35.35 14.54
C VAL A 488 6.56 -35.51 15.57
N ARG A 489 6.17 -35.84 16.78
CA ARG A 489 7.07 -36.20 17.86
C ARG A 489 6.72 -37.60 18.32
N GLY A 490 7.68 -38.24 18.95
CA GLY A 490 7.40 -39.49 19.61
C GLY A 490 8.48 -39.88 20.58
N PHE A 491 8.16 -40.89 21.37
CA PHE A 491 8.99 -41.43 22.42
C PHE A 491 8.74 -42.94 22.49
N TRP A 492 9.78 -43.73 22.67
CA TRP A 492 9.63 -45.16 22.90
C TRP A 492 10.37 -45.57 24.17
N ARG A 493 9.76 -46.47 24.94
CA ARG A 493 10.29 -47.06 26.17
C ARG A 493 9.49 -48.32 26.52
N GLU A 494 10.14 -49.33 27.09
CA GLU A 494 9.48 -50.48 27.76
C GLU A 494 8.37 -51.15 26.92
N GLY A 495 8.65 -51.42 25.64
CA GLY A 495 7.68 -52.10 24.76
C GLY A 495 6.53 -51.21 24.28
N GLU A 496 6.64 -49.90 24.41
CA GLU A 496 5.66 -48.94 23.89
C GLU A 496 6.34 -47.87 23.01
N LEU A 497 5.67 -47.49 21.93
CA LEU A 497 5.96 -46.32 21.10
C LEU A 497 4.79 -45.35 21.16
N VAL A 498 5.02 -44.18 21.73
CA VAL A 498 4.05 -43.07 21.79
C VAL A 498 4.39 -42.07 20.69
N LEU A 499 3.39 -41.73 19.88
CA LEU A 499 3.47 -40.77 18.79
C LEU A 499 2.50 -39.63 19.08
N TRP A 500 2.88 -38.39 18.78
CA TRP A 500 1.95 -37.28 18.87
C TRP A 500 2.19 -36.17 17.86
N THR A 501 1.11 -35.50 17.49
CA THR A 501 1.08 -34.32 16.59
C THR A 501 0.02 -33.34 17.06
N ARG A 502 0.15 -32.06 16.69
CA ARG A 502 -0.98 -31.14 16.79
C ARG A 502 -2.16 -31.63 15.95
N GLU A 503 -3.36 -31.44 16.46
CA GLU A 503 -4.60 -31.82 15.80
C GLU A 503 -4.96 -30.88 14.64
N ALA A 504 -4.76 -29.58 14.84
CA ALA A 504 -5.09 -28.56 13.85
C ALA A 504 -4.03 -27.44 13.79
N GLY A 505 -4.09 -26.67 12.70
CA GLY A 505 -3.23 -25.50 12.50
C GLY A 505 -1.79 -25.82 12.14
N SER A 506 -0.91 -24.84 12.37
CA SER A 506 0.50 -24.91 11.98
C SER A 506 1.26 -25.96 12.81
N GLY A 507 1.93 -26.89 12.11
CA GLY A 507 2.62 -28.03 12.70
C GLY A 507 1.79 -29.31 12.76
N SER A 508 0.50 -29.29 12.39
CA SER A 508 -0.34 -30.50 12.37
C SER A 508 -0.02 -31.44 11.20
N LEU A 509 -0.18 -32.74 11.43
CA LEU A 509 -0.19 -33.75 10.38
C LEU A 509 -1.66 -34.06 10.03
N GLY A 510 -2.03 -33.91 8.75
CA GLY A 510 -3.40 -34.16 8.33
C GLY A 510 -3.84 -35.61 8.58
N ALA A 511 -5.14 -35.82 8.86
CA ALA A 511 -5.70 -37.10 9.33
C ALA A 511 -5.22 -38.33 8.53
N ARG A 512 -5.34 -38.32 7.20
CA ARG A 512 -4.88 -39.45 6.36
C ARG A 512 -3.37 -39.72 6.47
N ALA A 513 -2.57 -38.69 6.66
CA ALA A 513 -1.13 -38.86 6.85
C ALA A 513 -0.81 -39.36 8.26
N TRP A 514 -1.55 -38.88 9.27
CA TRP A 514 -1.49 -39.40 10.64
C TRP A 514 -1.82 -40.89 10.71
N GLU A 515 -2.96 -41.30 10.14
CA GLU A 515 -3.35 -42.71 10.09
C GLU A 515 -2.32 -43.59 9.37
N ARG A 516 -1.75 -43.12 8.25
CA ARG A 516 -0.68 -43.85 7.55
C ARG A 516 0.56 -44.00 8.43
N LEU A 517 0.93 -42.95 9.15
CA LEU A 517 2.07 -42.97 10.06
C LEU A 517 1.86 -43.96 11.21
N VAL A 518 0.66 -43.97 11.82
CA VAL A 518 0.31 -44.92 12.90
C VAL A 518 0.27 -46.35 12.39
N ARG A 519 -0.34 -46.61 11.22
CA ARG A 519 -0.36 -47.93 10.59
C ARG A 519 1.06 -48.45 10.31
N GLU A 520 1.91 -47.63 9.69
CA GLU A 520 3.29 -48.01 9.39
C GLU A 520 4.11 -48.24 10.66
N ALA A 521 3.91 -47.42 11.70
CA ALA A 521 4.54 -47.63 12.99
C ALA A 521 4.11 -48.97 13.61
N THR A 522 2.82 -49.31 13.53
CA THR A 522 2.28 -50.56 14.08
C THR A 522 2.85 -51.79 13.35
N LEU A 523 2.88 -51.74 12.01
CA LEU A 523 3.49 -52.80 11.18
C LEU A 523 4.98 -52.98 11.48
N ALA A 524 5.72 -51.87 11.59
CA ALA A 524 7.16 -51.92 11.85
C ALA A 524 7.50 -52.36 13.29
N CYS A 525 6.57 -52.21 14.23
CA CYS A 525 6.69 -52.69 15.60
C CYS A 525 6.22 -54.15 15.80
N GLY A 526 5.71 -54.81 14.75
CA GLY A 526 5.26 -56.21 14.80
C GLY A 526 3.98 -56.45 15.61
N GLY A 527 3.24 -55.41 15.98
CA GLY A 527 2.02 -55.50 16.79
C GLY A 527 0.73 -55.62 15.96
N PRO A 528 -0.38 -56.13 16.53
CA PRO A 528 -1.71 -55.99 15.93
C PRO A 528 -2.11 -54.49 15.85
N PRO A 529 -2.97 -54.08 14.90
CA PRO A 529 -3.37 -52.67 14.73
C PRO A 529 -3.93 -52.10 16.05
N GLY A 530 -3.26 -51.09 16.61
CA GLY A 530 -3.61 -50.49 17.90
C GLY A 530 -4.91 -49.69 17.87
N GLU A 531 -5.62 -49.68 19.00
CA GLU A 531 -6.87 -48.92 19.20
C GLU A 531 -6.59 -47.41 19.19
N GLU A 532 -7.36 -46.66 18.40
CA GLU A 532 -7.30 -45.21 18.30
C GLU A 532 -8.13 -44.61 19.44
N GLU A 533 -7.49 -44.19 20.54
CA GLU A 533 -8.19 -43.42 21.58
C GLU A 533 -8.45 -41.98 21.08
N PRO A 534 -9.71 -41.50 21.06
CA PRO A 534 -9.97 -40.07 20.90
C PRO A 534 -9.35 -39.33 22.10
N GLY A 535 -8.57 -38.29 21.81
CA GLY A 535 -7.97 -37.45 22.86
C GLY A 535 -9.03 -36.83 23.78
N PRO A 536 -8.66 -36.45 25.02
CA PRO A 536 -9.59 -35.84 25.97
C PRO A 536 -10.11 -34.48 25.52
#